data_AF-A0A843RFR1-F1
#
_entry.id   AF-A0A843RFR1-F1
#
_cell.length_a   1.000
_cell.length_b   1.000
_cell.length_c   1.000
_cell.angle_alpha   90.00
_cell.angle_beta   90.00
_cell.angle_gamma   90.00
#
_symmetry.space_group_name_H-M   'P 1'
#
loop_
_entity.id
_entity.type
_entity.pdbx_description
1 polymer ?
#
loop_
_entity_poly.entity_id
_entity_poly.type
_entity_poly.pdbx_seq_one_letter_code
_entity_poly.pdbx_strand_id
1 'polypeptide(L)' 'MSQEKSSPDGVFGQVVPRRRLTRWAAYYFLLYVCLPVLALGVLADGLLYLVSSVLFDRCHALFCLLG' A
#
# COMPACT_ATOMS: atom_id res chain seq x y z
N MET A 1 -13.89 26.13 -1.25
CA MET A 1 -12.80 25.24 -1.72
C MET A 1 -12.28 25.83 -3.02
N SER A 2 -11.31 26.74 -2.92
CA SER A 2 -10.84 27.56 -4.05
C SER A 2 -9.94 26.75 -4.98
N GLN A 3 -10.25 26.75 -6.27
CA GLN A 3 -9.39 26.15 -7.30
C GLN A 3 -8.13 27.01 -7.48
N GLU A 4 -7.01 26.47 -7.04
CA GLU A 4 -5.67 27.04 -7.25
C GLU A 4 -5.30 26.92 -8.72
N LYS A 5 -5.32 28.04 -9.45
CA LYS A 5 -4.83 28.15 -10.84
C LYS A 5 -3.34 27.86 -10.86
N SER A 6 -2.98 26.61 -11.10
CA SER A 6 -1.59 26.23 -11.37
C SER A 6 -1.14 26.81 -12.72
N SER A 7 -0.39 27.92 -12.67
CA SER A 7 0.35 28.43 -13.83
C SER A 7 1.22 27.33 -14.44
N PRO A 8 1.43 27.30 -15.77
CA PRO A 8 2.42 26.43 -16.36
C PRO A 8 3.80 26.99 -16.02
N ASP A 9 4.37 26.55 -14.90
CA ASP A 9 5.75 26.84 -14.52
C ASP A 9 6.70 26.11 -15.49
N GLY A 10 6.91 26.72 -16.65
CA GLY A 10 7.93 26.33 -17.61
C GLY A 10 9.24 27.02 -17.28
N VAL A 11 10.28 26.24 -16.96
CA VAL A 11 11.64 26.75 -16.79
C VAL A 11 12.29 26.84 -18.18
N PHE A 12 12.86 28.01 -18.53
CA PHE A 12 13.45 28.29 -19.86
C PHE A 12 12.51 28.09 -21.07
N GLY A 13 11.20 28.31 -20.91
CA GLY A 13 10.25 28.16 -22.03
C GLY A 13 9.96 26.69 -22.41
N GLN A 14 10.51 25.72 -21.67
CA GLN A 14 10.12 24.33 -21.81
C GLN A 14 8.92 24.03 -20.92
N VAL A 15 7.83 23.58 -21.55
CA VAL A 15 6.63 23.14 -20.83
C VAL A 15 6.89 21.73 -20.33
N VAL A 16 7.20 21.59 -19.04
CA VAL A 16 7.31 20.27 -18.41
C VAL A 16 5.92 19.62 -18.42
N PRO A 17 5.72 18.47 -19.08
CA PRO A 17 4.43 17.82 -19.08
C PRO A 17 4.06 17.41 -17.65
N ARG A 18 2.82 17.69 -17.25
CA ARG A 18 2.27 17.27 -15.96
C ARG A 18 2.46 15.77 -15.76
N ARG A 19 2.73 15.34 -14.51
CA ARG A 19 2.75 13.92 -14.14
C ARG A 19 1.43 13.26 -14.58
N ARG A 20 1.51 12.36 -15.55
CA ARG A 20 0.37 11.55 -16.00
C ARG A 20 0.32 10.30 -15.14
N LEU A 21 -0.80 10.08 -14.46
CA LEU A 21 -1.11 8.79 -13.84
C LEU A 21 -1.39 7.79 -14.97
N THR A 22 -0.37 7.03 -15.34
CA THR A 22 -0.49 5.96 -16.34
C THR A 22 -0.92 4.67 -15.65
N ARG A 23 -1.46 3.70 -16.42
CA ARG A 23 -1.74 2.35 -15.90
C ARG A 23 -0.50 1.69 -15.29
N TRP A 24 0.68 2.00 -15.83
CA TRP A 24 1.97 1.57 -15.27
C TRP A 24 2.24 2.13 -13.88
N ALA A 25 1.87 3.39 -13.62
CA ALA A 25 1.99 3.97 -12.28
C ALA A 25 1.15 3.21 -11.25
N ALA A 26 -0.06 2.79 -11.61
CA ALA A 26 -0.90 1.95 -10.75
C ALA A 26 -0.27 0.57 -10.52
N TYR A 27 0.29 -0.05 -11.55
CA TYR A 27 0.97 -1.34 -11.43
C TYR A 27 2.19 -1.28 -10.48
N TYR A 28 3.02 -0.24 -10.63
CA TYR A 28 4.15 -0.02 -9.73
C TYR A 28 3.73 0.29 -8.30
N PHE A 29 2.68 1.10 -8.12
CA PHE A 29 2.13 1.35 -6.78
C PHE A 29 1.66 0.05 -6.11
N LEU A 30 0.94 -0.78 -6.85
CA LEU A 30 0.39 -2.03 -6.32
C LEU A 30 1.52 -3.01 -5.94
N LEU A 31 2.54 -3.15 -6.79
CA LEU A 31 3.67 -4.04 -6.52
C LEU A 31 4.61 -3.55 -5.43
N TYR A 32 4.91 -2.25 -5.38
CA TYR A 32 5.95 -1.73 -4.49
C TYR A 32 5.42 -1.08 -3.22
N VAL A 33 4.12 -0.81 -3.12
CA VAL A 33 3.49 -0.25 -1.92
C VAL A 33 2.47 -1.21 -1.35
N CYS A 34 1.46 -1.61 -2.12
CA CYS A 34 0.40 -2.47 -1.59
C CYS A 34 0.91 -3.85 -1.20
N LEU A 35 1.70 -4.50 -2.07
CA LEU A 35 2.22 -5.84 -1.83
C LEU A 35 3.09 -5.94 -0.57
N PRO A 36 4.10 -5.08 -0.32
CA PRO A 36 4.87 -5.17 0.92
C PRO A 36 4.04 -4.86 2.17
N VAL A 37 3.11 -3.90 2.10
CA VAL A 37 2.20 -3.62 3.23
C VAL A 37 1.34 -4.83 3.56
N LEU A 38 0.76 -5.47 2.54
CA LEU A 38 -0.01 -6.71 2.71
C LEU A 38 0.86 -7.85 3.24
N ALA A 39 2.09 -8.02 2.74
CA ALA A 39 3.01 -9.04 3.20
C ALA A 39 3.37 -8.86 4.69
N LEU A 40 3.64 -7.62 5.13
CA LEU A 40 3.86 -7.31 6.53
C LEU A 40 2.62 -7.57 7.39
N GLY A 41 1.42 -7.24 6.88
CA GLY A 41 0.17 -7.54 7.56
C GLY A 41 -0.04 -9.04 7.78
N VAL A 42 0.17 -9.85 6.75
CA VAL A 42 0.09 -11.32 6.84
C VAL A 42 1.14 -11.88 7.79
N LEU A 43 2.37 -11.34 7.76
CA LEU A 43 3.44 -11.77 8.64
C LEU A 43 3.11 -11.46 10.10
N ALA A 44 2.57 -10.27 10.39
CA ALA A 44 2.10 -9.89 11.72
C ALA A 44 0.94 -10.77 12.20
N ASP A 45 -0.03 -11.06 11.33
CA ASP A 45 -1.17 -11.93 11.64
C ASP A 45 -0.70 -13.37 11.96
N GLY A 46 0.22 -13.90 11.15
CA GLY A 46 0.84 -15.21 11.41
C GLY A 46 1.66 -15.24 12.72
N LEU A 47 2.37 -14.15 13.03
CA LEU A 47 3.12 -14.04 14.29
C LEU A 47 2.16 -14.04 15.49
N LEU A 48 1.05 -13.30 15.40
CA LEU A 48 0.01 -13.27 16.41
C LEU A 48 -0.64 -14.65 16.58
N TYR A 49 -0.93 -15.36 15.48
CA TYR A 49 -1.42 -16.73 15.53
C TYR A 49 -0.46 -17.68 16.27
N LEU A 50 0.85 -17.60 15.98
CA LEU A 50 1.86 -18.41 16.66
C LEU A 50 1.95 -18.07 18.16
N VAL A 51 1.98 -16.79 18.50
CA VAL A 51 2.01 -16.33 19.90
C VAL A 51 0.75 -16.79 20.63
N SER A 52 -0.43 -16.61 20.05
CA SER A 52 -1.69 -16.99 20.67
C SER A 52 -1.88 -18.50 20.80
N SER A 53 -1.48 -19.29 19.81
CA SER A 53 -1.55 -20.76 19.88
C SER A 53 -0.60 -21.31 20.95
N VAL A 54 0.60 -20.76 21.08
CA VAL A 54 1.59 -21.23 22.06
C VAL A 54 1.27 -20.77 23.49
N LEU A 55 0.79 -19.54 23.69
CA LEU A 55 0.56 -18.99 25.03
C LEU A 55 -0.84 -19.20 25.59
N PHE A 56 -1.85 -19.31 24.73
CA PHE A 56 -3.25 -19.29 25.17
C PHE A 56 -4.05 -20.53 24.76
N ASP A 57 -3.46 -21.45 23.97
CA ASP A 57 -4.14 -22.65 23.46
C ASP A 57 -5.49 -22.34 22.78
N ARG A 58 -5.61 -21.11 22.26
CA ARG A 58 -6.85 -20.57 21.68
C ARG A 58 -6.63 -20.15 20.25
N CYS A 59 -7.60 -20.48 19.43
CA CYS A 59 -7.62 -20.20 18.01
C CYS A 59 -8.10 -18.75 17.77
N HIS A 60 -7.18 -17.86 17.42
CA HIS A 60 -7.43 -16.46 17.09
C HIS A 60 -6.64 -16.07 15.83
N ALA A 61 -7.11 -15.05 15.11
CA ALA A 61 -6.61 -14.54 13.82
C ALA A 61 -7.15 -15.24 12.56
N LEU A 62 -6.73 -14.77 11.37
CA LEU A 62 -7.27 -15.21 10.07
C LEU A 62 -7.08 -16.71 9.83
N PHE A 63 -6.02 -17.30 10.36
CA PHE A 63 -5.74 -18.74 10.31
C PHE A 63 -6.74 -19.59 11.08
N CYS A 64 -7.52 -19.02 12.00
CA CYS A 64 -8.62 -19.72 12.65
C CYS A 64 -9.87 -19.83 11.74
N LEU A 65 -10.01 -18.92 10.77
CA LEU A 65 -11.14 -18.89 9.83
C LEU A 65 -10.99 -19.91 8.68
N LEU A 66 -9.76 -20.41 8.47
CA LEU A 66 -9.38 -21.46 7.52
C LEU A 66 -9.26 -22.84 8.20
N GLY A 67 -9.57 -22.93 9.49
CA GLY A 67 -9.50 -24.14 10.33
C GLY A 67 -10.69 -25.07 10.17
#